data_AF-A0A927G125-F1
#
_entry.id   AF-A0A927G125-F1
#
_cell.length_a   1.000
_cell.length_b   1.000
_cell.length_c   1.000
_cell.angle_alpha   90.00
_cell.angle_beta   90.00
_cell.angle_gamma   90.00
#
_symmetry.space_group_name_H-M   'P 1'
#
loop_
_entity.id
_entity.type
_entity.pdbx_description
1 polymer ?
#
loop_
_entity_poly.entity_id
_entity_poly.type
_entity_poly.pdbx_seq_one_letter_code
_entity_poly.pdbx_strand_id
1 'polypeptide(L)'
;MIGCSNKGKAFEEVKGVALTYSEFFKPFDRLDERKKITYYKPIGIEELESFLPEQLTKEIMTIDSKKLPFEVDDAKVFLVSSEDDKGDVKNQVQLSYISKDENDVDGFFNISVTEVDENPIEGYPFSDEVDSVGNQFKKEILTDELPIFQQIITTNSALVYRYYESDESKERIVTVATSANEIYSYYNGFVYHIGYYIDSGKGNKEIHNEMLKLAREYILGNSL
;
A
#
# COMPACT_ATOMS: atom_id res chain seq x y z
N MET A 1 4.77 32.14 -27.71
CA MET A 1 4.04 31.30 -26.75
C MET A 1 5.01 30.27 -26.21
N ILE A 2 5.57 30.52 -25.03
CA ILE A 2 6.45 29.58 -24.34
C ILE A 2 5.56 28.87 -23.32
N GLY A 3 5.23 27.61 -23.59
CA GLY A 3 4.45 26.77 -22.69
C GLY A 3 5.33 26.39 -21.51
N CYS A 4 5.01 26.92 -20.33
CA CYS A 4 5.49 26.36 -19.08
C CYS A 4 4.77 25.02 -18.88
N SER A 5 5.46 23.92 -19.17
CA SER A 5 5.12 22.64 -18.55
C SER A 5 5.39 22.81 -17.05
N ASN A 6 4.37 22.71 -16.21
CA ASN A 6 4.54 22.55 -14.77
C ASN A 6 5.30 21.24 -14.53
N LYS A 7 6.62 21.28 -14.54
CA LYS A 7 7.44 20.17 -14.09
C LYS A 7 7.38 20.20 -12.56
N GLY A 8 6.68 19.23 -11.97
CA GLY A 8 6.75 18.97 -10.54
C GLY A 8 8.20 18.86 -10.05
N LYS A 9 8.41 18.98 -8.74
CA LYS A 9 9.72 18.76 -8.14
C LYS A 9 10.19 17.34 -8.48
N ALA A 10 11.47 17.20 -8.81
CA ALA A 10 12.06 15.88 -9.04
C ALA A 10 12.34 15.19 -7.69
N PHE A 11 12.03 13.90 -7.62
CA PHE A 11 12.44 13.07 -6.49
C PHE A 11 13.96 12.92 -6.44
N GLU A 12 14.54 12.98 -5.25
CA GLU A 12 15.96 12.75 -5.01
C GLU A 12 16.21 11.25 -4.78
N GLU A 13 17.16 10.64 -5.51
CA GLU A 13 17.50 9.22 -5.30
C GLU A 13 18.24 9.01 -3.97
N VAL A 14 17.91 7.93 -3.27
CA VAL A 14 18.55 7.53 -2.01
C VAL A 14 18.91 6.06 -2.04
N LYS A 15 19.73 5.62 -1.08
CA LYS A 15 19.95 4.18 -0.89
C LYS A 15 18.68 3.54 -0.35
N GLY A 16 18.46 2.28 -0.69
CA GLY A 16 17.39 1.50 -0.10
C GLY A 16 17.69 0.02 -0.04
N VAL A 17 16.82 -0.73 0.64
CA VAL A 17 16.96 -2.18 0.82
C VAL A 17 15.61 -2.87 0.66
N ALA A 18 15.56 -3.83 -0.27
CA ALA A 18 14.41 -4.70 -0.56
C ALA A 18 13.13 -3.98 -1.04
N LEU A 19 12.13 -4.75 -1.46
CA LEU A 19 10.81 -4.26 -1.90
C LEU A 19 9.74 -4.61 -0.85
N THR A 20 8.63 -3.89 -0.89
CA THR A 20 7.44 -4.21 -0.11
C THR A 20 6.58 -5.24 -0.82
N TYR A 21 6.09 -6.20 -0.05
CA TYR A 21 5.18 -7.25 -0.49
C TYR A 21 4.60 -7.97 0.74
N SER A 22 3.47 -8.65 0.55
CA SER A 22 2.92 -9.58 1.53
C SER A 22 3.28 -11.01 1.15
N GLU A 23 3.65 -11.84 2.12
CA GLU A 23 3.84 -13.28 1.88
C GLU A 23 2.56 -13.96 1.40
N PHE A 24 1.38 -13.44 1.74
CA PHE A 24 0.11 -13.97 1.25
C PHE A 24 -0.11 -13.64 -0.22
N PHE A 25 0.12 -12.38 -0.62
CA PHE A 25 -0.14 -11.92 -1.99
C PHE A 25 1.03 -12.08 -2.97
N LYS A 26 2.23 -12.38 -2.44
CA LYS A 26 3.47 -12.62 -3.18
C LYS A 26 3.30 -13.54 -4.40
N PRO A 27 2.58 -14.67 -4.34
CA PRO A 27 2.44 -15.55 -5.50
C PRO A 27 1.69 -14.92 -6.69
N PHE A 28 0.93 -13.84 -6.48
CA PHE A 28 0.10 -13.19 -7.51
C PHE A 28 0.84 -12.04 -8.18
N ASP A 29 1.36 -11.09 -7.40
CA ASP A 29 2.01 -9.88 -7.95
C ASP A 29 3.52 -10.03 -8.19
N ARG A 30 4.16 -11.03 -7.56
CA ARG A 30 5.58 -11.36 -7.70
C ARG A 30 6.50 -10.14 -7.52
N LEU A 31 6.11 -9.22 -6.64
CA LEU A 31 6.87 -7.99 -6.39
C LEU A 31 8.30 -8.27 -5.92
N ASP A 32 8.54 -9.40 -5.24
CA ASP A 32 9.87 -9.80 -4.77
C ASP A 32 10.83 -10.20 -5.90
N GLU A 33 10.32 -10.44 -7.11
CA GLU A 33 11.12 -10.85 -8.26
C GLU A 33 11.57 -9.66 -9.12
N ARG A 34 11.08 -8.45 -8.83
CA ARG A 34 11.44 -7.23 -9.56
C ARG A 34 12.91 -6.88 -9.39
N LYS A 35 13.47 -6.23 -10.41
CA LYS A 35 14.92 -5.96 -10.52
C LYS A 35 15.19 -4.47 -10.67
N LYS A 36 16.47 -4.10 -10.65
CA LYS A 36 16.96 -2.72 -10.85
C LYS A 36 16.16 -1.68 -10.06
N ILE A 37 16.10 -1.89 -8.75
CA ILE A 37 15.29 -1.07 -7.86
C ILE A 37 15.98 0.27 -7.60
N THR A 38 15.25 1.36 -7.78
CA THR A 38 15.64 2.72 -7.47
C THR A 38 14.72 3.28 -6.39
N TYR A 39 15.32 3.82 -5.33
CA TYR A 39 14.60 4.39 -4.19
C TYR A 39 14.71 5.90 -4.21
N TYR A 40 13.65 6.56 -3.79
CA TYR A 40 13.58 8.01 -3.73
C TYR A 40 13.34 8.50 -2.32
N LYS A 41 13.93 9.63 -1.97
CA LYS A 41 13.77 10.25 -0.65
C LYS A 41 12.28 10.42 -0.34
N PRO A 42 11.82 9.92 0.82
CA PRO A 42 10.43 10.08 1.20
C PRO A 42 10.10 11.55 1.41
N ILE A 43 8.87 11.91 1.06
CA ILE A 43 8.34 13.26 1.21
C ILE A 43 7.18 13.26 2.21
N GLY A 44 6.88 14.42 2.78
CA GLY A 44 5.66 14.62 3.55
C GLY A 44 4.43 14.45 2.65
N ILE A 45 3.32 13.98 3.22
CA ILE A 45 2.10 13.72 2.46
C ILE A 45 1.48 14.99 1.86
N GLU A 46 1.69 16.12 2.53
CA GLU A 46 1.32 17.47 2.08
C GLU A 46 2.09 17.93 0.85
N GLU A 47 3.23 17.32 0.54
CA GLU A 47 4.02 17.63 -0.66
C GLU A 47 3.65 16.76 -1.86
N LEU A 48 2.80 15.74 -1.70
CA LEU A 48 2.49 14.74 -2.73
C LEU A 48 2.13 15.35 -4.09
N GLU A 49 1.23 16.33 -4.12
CA GLU A 49 0.78 17.01 -5.35
C GLU A 49 1.93 17.69 -6.11
N SER A 50 2.99 18.10 -5.42
CA SER A 50 4.13 18.78 -6.03
C SER A 50 5.10 17.83 -6.72
N PHE A 51 5.01 16.52 -6.47
CA PHE A 51 5.98 15.52 -6.90
C PHE A 51 5.39 14.42 -7.80
N LEU A 52 4.08 14.14 -7.71
CA LEU A 52 3.48 13.06 -8.50
C LEU A 52 3.51 13.35 -10.01
N PRO A 53 3.99 12.40 -10.84
CA PRO A 53 3.79 12.43 -12.28
C PRO A 53 2.29 12.50 -12.63
N GLU A 54 1.92 13.24 -13.70
CA GLU A 54 0.51 13.43 -14.12
C GLU A 54 -0.28 12.13 -14.28
N GLN A 55 0.39 11.04 -14.65
CA GLN A 55 -0.21 9.70 -14.83
C GLN A 55 -0.62 9.07 -13.50
N LEU A 56 0.13 9.33 -12.42
CA LEU A 56 -0.13 8.81 -11.09
C LEU A 56 -1.04 9.72 -10.27
N THR A 57 -1.13 11.01 -10.60
CA THR A 57 -1.93 12.00 -9.84
C THR A 57 -3.42 11.69 -9.81
N LYS A 58 -3.94 10.91 -10.77
CA LYS A 58 -5.36 10.53 -10.80
C LYS A 58 -5.69 9.35 -9.90
N GLU A 59 -4.72 8.47 -9.66
CA GLU A 59 -4.92 7.20 -8.97
C GLU A 59 -4.39 7.24 -7.54
N ILE A 60 -3.45 8.16 -7.27
CA ILE A 60 -2.84 8.35 -5.96
C ILE A 60 -3.42 9.60 -5.32
N MET A 61 -4.34 9.39 -4.40
CA MET A 61 -4.92 10.45 -3.56
C MET A 61 -4.40 10.31 -2.13
N THR A 62 -4.63 11.31 -1.29
CA THR A 62 -4.47 11.18 0.16
C THR A 62 -5.82 10.83 0.79
N ILE A 63 -5.81 10.18 1.95
CA ILE A 63 -7.00 10.05 2.79
C ILE A 63 -7.06 11.18 3.82
N ASP A 64 -8.28 11.56 4.21
CA ASP A 64 -8.51 12.39 5.40
C ASP A 64 -8.12 11.57 6.64
N SER A 65 -7.05 11.96 7.32
CA SER A 65 -6.54 11.25 8.50
C SER A 65 -7.56 11.17 9.63
N LYS A 66 -8.56 12.06 9.68
CA LYS A 66 -9.64 12.00 10.67
C LYS A 66 -10.58 10.81 10.47
N LYS A 67 -10.54 10.14 9.32
CA LYS A 67 -11.27 8.90 9.06
C LYS A 67 -10.54 7.67 9.61
N LEU A 68 -9.29 7.80 10.04
CA LEU A 68 -8.56 6.71 10.66
C LEU A 68 -8.97 6.55 12.13
N PRO A 69 -9.03 5.32 12.65
CA PRO A 69 -9.43 5.05 14.03
C PRO A 69 -8.29 5.26 15.04
N PHE A 70 -7.29 6.08 14.69
CA PHE A 70 -6.14 6.43 15.53
C PHE A 70 -5.64 7.83 15.16
N GLU A 71 -4.90 8.46 16.08
CA GLU A 71 -4.24 9.74 15.82
C GLU A 71 -2.97 9.53 14.98
N VAL A 72 -2.81 10.33 13.92
CA VAL A 72 -1.66 10.21 13.01
C VAL A 72 -0.54 11.14 13.47
N ASP A 73 0.57 10.56 13.92
CA ASP A 73 1.78 11.28 14.33
C ASP A 73 2.74 11.54 13.18
N ASP A 74 2.82 10.62 12.22
CA ASP A 74 3.70 10.71 11.05
C ASP A 74 2.98 10.25 9.79
N ALA A 75 3.10 11.02 8.70
CA ALA A 75 2.51 10.73 7.40
C ALA A 75 3.52 10.98 6.28
N LYS A 76 3.90 9.92 5.57
CA LYS A 76 4.97 9.95 4.55
C LYS A 76 4.55 9.27 3.26
N VAL A 77 5.17 9.71 2.18
CA VAL A 77 5.03 9.12 0.85
C VAL A 77 6.38 8.58 0.41
N PHE A 78 6.39 7.33 -0.03
CA PHE A 78 7.55 6.67 -0.62
C PHE A 78 7.28 6.42 -2.09
N LEU A 79 8.27 6.69 -2.94
CA LEU A 79 8.29 6.28 -4.33
C LEU A 79 9.44 5.30 -4.52
N VAL A 80 9.16 4.19 -5.21
CA VAL A 80 10.15 3.20 -5.62
C VAL A 80 9.88 2.83 -7.07
N SER A 81 10.92 2.83 -7.91
CA SER A 81 10.85 2.35 -9.28
C SER A 81 11.62 1.04 -9.40
N SER A 82 11.15 0.13 -10.24
CA SER A 82 11.76 -1.19 -10.45
C SER A 82 11.41 -1.73 -11.82
N GLU A 83 12.21 -2.64 -12.35
CA GLU A 83 11.90 -3.37 -13.58
C GLU A 83 11.13 -4.65 -13.26
N ASP A 84 10.06 -4.91 -14.02
CA ASP A 84 9.35 -6.18 -14.01
C ASP A 84 10.12 -7.29 -14.75
N ASP A 85 9.49 -8.45 -14.96
CA ASP A 85 10.10 -9.60 -15.62
C ASP A 85 10.30 -9.40 -17.14
N LYS A 86 9.56 -8.46 -17.75
CA LYS A 86 9.74 -8.00 -19.14
C LYS A 86 10.83 -6.94 -19.27
N GLY A 87 11.27 -6.36 -18.15
CA GLY A 87 12.25 -5.28 -18.10
C GLY A 87 11.63 -3.89 -18.23
N ASP A 88 10.31 -3.79 -18.14
CA ASP A 88 9.60 -2.51 -18.17
C ASP A 88 9.67 -1.85 -16.80
N VAL A 89 9.94 -0.55 -16.77
CA VAL A 89 10.02 0.23 -15.53
C VAL A 89 8.62 0.46 -14.99
N LYS A 90 8.39 0.04 -13.75
CA LYS A 90 7.15 0.20 -12.99
C LYS A 90 7.42 0.96 -11.70
N ASN A 91 6.45 1.80 -11.34
CA ASN A 91 6.45 2.57 -10.11
C ASN A 91 5.57 1.92 -9.05
N GLN A 92 6.00 2.06 -7.81
CA GLN A 92 5.23 1.76 -6.62
C GLN A 92 5.28 2.98 -5.71
N VAL A 93 4.11 3.44 -5.29
CA VAL A 93 3.98 4.52 -4.31
C VAL A 93 3.35 3.95 -3.05
N GLN A 94 3.95 4.24 -1.89
CA GLN A 94 3.38 3.90 -0.59
C GLN A 94 3.04 5.17 0.18
N LEU A 95 1.78 5.30 0.59
CA LEU A 95 1.35 6.28 1.59
C LEU A 95 1.34 5.58 2.94
N SER A 96 2.03 6.16 3.91
CA SER A 96 2.18 5.61 5.25
C SER A 96 1.62 6.57 6.26
N TYR A 97 0.64 6.14 7.05
CA TYR A 97 0.09 6.86 8.20
C TYR A 97 0.40 6.06 9.46
N ILE A 98 1.14 6.66 10.39
CA ILE A 98 1.66 5.98 11.58
C ILE A 98 1.21 6.73 12.83
N SER A 99 0.73 5.97 13.82
CA SER A 99 0.51 6.39 15.19
C SER A 99 1.61 5.83 16.09
N LYS A 100 2.10 6.63 17.03
CA LYS A 100 3.17 6.28 17.96
C LYS A 100 2.74 6.60 19.40
N ASP A 101 2.90 5.64 20.30
CA ASP A 101 2.76 5.84 21.75
C ASP A 101 4.09 5.54 22.44
N GLU A 102 4.58 6.47 23.27
CA GLU A 102 5.77 6.32 24.13
C GLU A 102 6.97 5.53 23.53
N ASN A 103 7.20 5.65 22.21
CA ASN A 103 8.23 5.02 21.35
C ASN A 103 7.85 3.74 20.58
N ASP A 104 6.63 3.21 20.70
CA ASP A 104 6.14 2.05 19.94
C ASP A 104 5.03 2.44 18.94
N VAL A 105 4.86 1.63 17.89
CA VAL A 105 3.79 1.84 16.89
C VAL A 105 2.47 1.29 17.45
N ASP A 106 1.54 2.18 17.78
CA ASP A 106 0.21 1.84 18.30
C ASP A 106 -0.81 1.56 17.16
N GLY A 107 -0.55 2.14 15.98
CA GLY A 107 -1.37 1.94 14.81
C GLY A 107 -0.66 2.32 13.52
N PHE A 108 -1.00 1.66 12.43
CA PHE A 108 -0.59 2.10 11.11
C PHE A 108 -1.65 1.79 10.05
N PHE A 109 -1.62 2.60 9.00
CA PHE A 109 -2.36 2.39 7.77
C PHE A 109 -1.43 2.70 6.58
N ASN A 110 -1.04 1.65 5.86
CA ASN A 110 -0.14 1.74 4.73
C ASN A 110 -0.91 1.40 3.46
N ILE A 111 -0.84 2.26 2.45
CA ILE A 111 -1.45 2.04 1.13
C ILE A 111 -0.33 1.98 0.10
N SER A 112 -0.12 0.82 -0.51
CA SER A 112 0.80 0.66 -1.64
C SER A 112 0.00 0.61 -2.94
N VAL A 113 0.32 1.48 -3.89
CA VAL A 113 -0.25 1.54 -5.24
C VAL A 113 0.86 1.21 -6.21
N THR A 114 0.72 0.09 -6.93
CA THR A 114 1.78 -0.44 -7.81
C THR A 114 1.29 -0.58 -9.23
N GLU A 115 2.04 -0.01 -10.18
CA GLU A 115 1.79 -0.20 -11.62
C GLU A 115 2.00 -1.68 -12.01
N VAL A 116 1.03 -2.23 -12.75
CA VAL A 116 1.08 -3.57 -13.34
C VAL A 116 0.46 -3.53 -14.75
N ASP A 117 0.92 -4.40 -15.64
CA ASP A 117 0.37 -4.47 -17.01
C ASP A 117 -1.01 -5.12 -17.06
N GLU A 118 -1.22 -6.12 -16.21
CA GLU A 118 -2.34 -7.03 -16.25
C GLU A 118 -2.81 -7.31 -14.82
N ASN A 119 -4.05 -7.77 -14.69
CA ASN A 119 -4.63 -8.11 -13.41
C ASN A 119 -3.96 -9.37 -12.81
N PRO A 120 -3.15 -9.26 -11.74
CA PRO A 120 -2.35 -10.38 -11.23
C PRO A 120 -3.19 -11.50 -10.60
N ILE A 121 -4.45 -11.21 -10.29
CA ILE A 121 -5.40 -12.11 -9.65
C ILE A 121 -6.45 -12.65 -10.64
N GLU A 122 -6.35 -12.31 -11.93
CA GLU A 122 -7.26 -12.84 -12.94
C GLU A 122 -7.10 -14.36 -13.06
N GLY A 123 -8.23 -15.07 -13.10
CA GLY A 123 -8.25 -16.53 -13.19
C GLY A 123 -7.91 -17.28 -11.91
N TYR A 124 -7.54 -16.61 -10.81
CA TYR A 124 -7.28 -17.26 -9.53
C TYR A 124 -8.58 -17.57 -8.77
N PRO A 125 -8.88 -18.86 -8.51
CA PRO A 125 -10.04 -19.24 -7.72
C PRO A 125 -9.72 -19.09 -6.23
N PHE A 126 -10.03 -17.92 -5.67
CA PHE A 126 -10.09 -17.78 -4.22
C PHE A 126 -11.31 -18.53 -3.69
N SER A 127 -11.13 -19.80 -3.34
CA SER A 127 -12.17 -20.67 -2.77
C SER A 127 -12.16 -20.71 -1.25
N ASP A 128 -11.02 -20.39 -0.63
CA ASP A 128 -10.80 -20.63 0.78
C ASP A 128 -11.18 -19.39 1.59
N GLU A 129 -11.99 -19.59 2.64
CA GLU A 129 -12.39 -18.52 3.58
C GLU A 129 -11.32 -18.23 4.65
N VAL A 130 -10.19 -18.93 4.58
CA VAL A 130 -9.06 -18.77 5.50
C VAL A 130 -7.73 -18.82 4.75
N ASP A 131 -6.71 -18.14 5.29
CA ASP A 131 -5.35 -18.24 4.80
C ASP A 131 -4.64 -19.53 5.25
N SER A 132 -3.38 -19.71 4.84
CA SER A 132 -2.58 -20.90 5.15
C SER A 132 -2.26 -21.09 6.63
N VAL A 133 -2.50 -20.09 7.47
CA VAL A 133 -2.30 -20.14 8.94
C VAL A 133 -3.61 -20.02 9.71
N GLY A 134 -4.77 -20.05 9.02
CA GLY A 134 -6.10 -20.08 9.61
C GLY A 134 -6.72 -18.71 9.91
N ASN A 135 -6.11 -17.61 9.47
CA ASN A 135 -6.72 -16.29 9.57
C ASN A 135 -7.87 -16.15 8.58
N GLN A 136 -8.82 -15.27 8.87
CA GLN A 136 -9.99 -15.08 8.02
C GLN A 136 -9.61 -14.41 6.69
N PHE A 137 -10.12 -14.96 5.60
CA PHE A 137 -10.02 -14.38 4.27
C PHE A 137 -11.42 -14.14 3.70
N LYS A 138 -11.67 -12.92 3.22
CA LYS A 138 -12.94 -12.53 2.62
C LYS A 138 -12.72 -12.02 1.22
N LYS A 139 -13.57 -12.47 0.30
CA LYS A 139 -13.73 -11.90 -1.03
C LYS A 139 -15.01 -11.08 -1.05
N GLU A 140 -14.89 -9.81 -1.39
CA GLU A 140 -16.02 -8.91 -1.59
C GLU A 140 -15.99 -8.29 -3.00
N ILE A 141 -17.09 -7.64 -3.38
CA ILE A 141 -17.25 -6.99 -4.68
C ILE A 141 -16.70 -5.57 -4.56
N LEU A 142 -15.67 -5.17 -5.33
CA LEU A 142 -15.24 -3.77 -5.44
C LEU A 142 -16.14 -3.02 -6.42
N THR A 143 -16.25 -3.55 -7.64
CA THR A 143 -17.18 -3.14 -8.70
C THR A 143 -17.88 -4.39 -9.23
N ASP A 144 -18.87 -4.26 -10.12
CA ASP A 144 -19.60 -5.40 -10.70
C ASP A 144 -18.69 -6.48 -11.31
N GLU A 145 -17.47 -6.11 -11.74
CA GLU A 145 -16.53 -7.01 -12.41
C GLU A 145 -15.27 -7.32 -11.59
N LEU A 146 -14.95 -6.53 -10.56
CA LEU A 146 -13.68 -6.61 -9.85
C LEU A 146 -13.85 -6.92 -8.36
N PRO A 147 -13.07 -7.86 -7.80
CA PRO A 147 -13.10 -8.17 -6.39
C PRO A 147 -12.20 -7.23 -5.56
N ILE A 148 -12.52 -7.12 -4.28
CA ILE A 148 -11.61 -6.65 -3.23
C ILE A 148 -11.49 -7.75 -2.18
N PHE A 149 -10.26 -8.07 -1.79
CA PHE A 149 -9.97 -9.10 -0.80
C PHE A 149 -9.59 -8.46 0.52
N GLN A 150 -10.00 -9.10 1.61
CA GLN A 150 -9.63 -8.71 2.97
C GLN A 150 -9.13 -9.93 3.75
N GLN A 151 -7.91 -9.84 4.25
CA GLN A 151 -7.32 -10.80 5.18
C GLN A 151 -7.32 -10.19 6.59
N ILE A 152 -7.95 -10.89 7.54
CA ILE A 152 -8.11 -10.44 8.93
C ILE A 152 -7.40 -11.43 9.84
N ILE A 153 -6.43 -10.96 10.61
CA ILE A 153 -5.73 -11.78 11.60
C ILE A 153 -6.72 -12.14 12.72
N THR A 154 -7.02 -13.43 12.84
CA THR A 154 -7.92 -13.99 13.85
C THR A 154 -7.25 -15.06 14.71
N THR A 155 -5.99 -15.39 14.41
CA THR A 155 -5.18 -16.38 15.12
C THR A 155 -3.97 -15.74 15.80
N ASN A 156 -3.18 -16.54 16.52
CA ASN A 156 -1.89 -16.10 17.09
C ASN A 156 -0.73 -16.18 16.07
N SER A 157 -1.03 -16.36 14.79
CA SER A 157 -0.05 -16.47 13.71
C SER A 157 -0.48 -15.62 12.53
N ALA A 158 0.49 -15.04 11.84
CA ALA A 158 0.25 -14.21 10.67
C ALA A 158 1.35 -14.43 9.65
N LEU A 159 0.98 -14.30 8.39
CA LEU A 159 1.95 -14.15 7.31
C LEU A 159 2.56 -12.75 7.38
N VAL A 160 3.79 -12.62 6.88
CA VAL A 160 4.54 -11.37 6.99
C VAL A 160 4.06 -10.36 5.96
N TYR A 161 3.71 -9.17 6.44
CA TYR A 161 3.48 -7.97 5.64
C TYR A 161 4.72 -7.07 5.70
N ARG A 162 5.14 -6.52 4.56
CA ARG A 162 6.27 -5.59 4.48
C ARG A 162 5.86 -4.23 3.94
N TYR A 163 6.33 -3.16 4.57
CA TYR A 163 6.14 -1.77 4.13
C TYR A 163 7.45 -0.97 4.23
N TYR A 164 7.57 0.11 3.47
CA TYR A 164 8.74 0.99 3.49
C TYR A 164 8.75 1.89 4.73
N GLU A 165 9.94 2.14 5.25
CA GLU A 165 10.20 3.13 6.29
C GLU A 165 11.52 3.87 5.99
N SER A 166 11.66 5.09 6.53
CA SER A 166 12.90 5.86 6.45
C SER A 166 13.82 5.56 7.63
N ASP A 167 15.05 5.12 7.36
CA ASP A 167 16.14 5.09 8.35
C ASP A 167 16.87 6.44 8.28
N GLU A 168 16.34 7.42 9.02
CA GLU A 168 16.84 8.81 9.02
C GLU A 168 18.32 8.89 9.44
N SER A 169 18.78 7.99 10.31
CA SER A 169 20.16 7.93 10.78
C SER A 169 21.18 7.57 9.69
N LYS A 170 20.72 6.89 8.63
CA LYS A 170 21.55 6.42 7.52
C LYS A 170 21.09 6.96 6.16
N GLU A 171 20.13 7.90 6.16
CA GLU A 171 19.58 8.55 4.97
C GLU A 171 19.20 7.52 3.88
N ARG A 172 18.43 6.50 4.26
CA ARG A 172 18.05 5.39 3.36
C ARG A 172 16.63 4.89 3.62
N ILE A 173 16.05 4.24 2.62
CA ILE A 173 14.80 3.49 2.77
C ILE A 173 15.11 2.06 3.24
N VAL A 174 14.32 1.57 4.17
CA VAL A 174 14.32 0.18 4.62
C VAL A 174 12.92 -0.40 4.50
N THR A 175 12.80 -1.72 4.65
CA THR A 175 11.51 -2.40 4.77
C THR A 175 11.32 -2.90 6.19
N VAL A 176 10.14 -2.70 6.74
CA VAL A 176 9.70 -3.23 8.03
C VAL A 176 8.90 -4.48 7.76
N ALA A 177 9.18 -5.57 8.48
CA ALA A 177 8.43 -6.82 8.43
C ALA A 177 7.55 -6.93 9.69
N THR A 178 6.24 -7.07 9.51
CA THR A 178 5.28 -7.13 10.62
C THR A 178 4.10 -8.05 10.28
N SER A 179 3.22 -8.27 11.24
CA SER A 179 1.89 -8.82 11.00
C SER A 179 0.91 -7.67 10.77
N ALA A 180 0.06 -7.77 9.75
CA ALA A 180 -0.98 -6.78 9.46
C ALA A 180 -2.27 -7.46 9.01
N ASN A 181 -3.41 -6.78 9.22
CA ASN A 181 -4.57 -7.06 8.40
C ASN A 181 -4.33 -6.46 7.02
N GLU A 182 -4.84 -7.10 5.98
CA GLU A 182 -4.52 -6.73 4.61
C GLU A 182 -5.78 -6.57 3.77
N ILE A 183 -5.78 -5.59 2.88
CA ILE A 183 -6.78 -5.41 1.84
C ILE A 183 -6.04 -5.36 0.49
N TYR A 184 -6.55 -6.09 -0.50
CA TYR A 184 -5.91 -6.21 -1.81
C TYR A 184 -6.92 -6.12 -2.93
N SER A 185 -6.64 -5.33 -3.96
CA SER A 185 -7.45 -5.28 -5.17
C SER A 185 -6.63 -4.81 -6.37
N TYR A 186 -7.14 -5.13 -7.55
CA TYR A 186 -6.66 -4.59 -8.82
C TYR A 186 -7.73 -3.68 -9.41
N TYR A 187 -7.32 -2.48 -9.83
CA TYR A 187 -8.20 -1.51 -10.48
C TYR A 187 -7.38 -0.59 -11.40
N ASN A 188 -7.89 -0.32 -12.61
CA ASN A 188 -7.31 0.64 -13.59
C ASN A 188 -5.81 0.47 -13.91
N GLY A 189 -5.27 -0.75 -13.91
CA GLY A 189 -3.83 -0.99 -14.18
C GLY A 189 -2.94 -0.88 -12.94
N PHE A 190 -3.54 -0.83 -11.75
CA PHE A 190 -2.83 -0.74 -10.49
C PHE A 190 -3.26 -1.83 -9.53
N VAL A 191 -2.28 -2.36 -8.79
CA VAL A 191 -2.52 -3.13 -7.58
C VAL A 191 -2.56 -2.17 -6.40
N TYR A 192 -3.64 -2.23 -5.65
CA TYR A 192 -3.81 -1.56 -4.36
C TYR A 192 -3.63 -2.60 -3.27
N HIS A 193 -2.57 -2.45 -2.48
CA HIS A 193 -2.25 -3.32 -1.36
C HIS A 193 -2.14 -2.50 -0.10
N ILE A 194 -3.09 -2.70 0.79
CA ILE A 194 -3.25 -1.90 2.01
C ILE A 194 -3.00 -2.80 3.21
N GLY A 195 -2.04 -2.44 4.05
CA GLY A 195 -1.78 -3.12 5.32
C GLY A 195 -2.12 -2.22 6.50
N TYR A 196 -2.77 -2.77 7.52
CA TYR A 196 -3.15 -2.00 8.70
C TYR A 196 -3.08 -2.78 10.01
N TYR A 197 -2.72 -2.05 11.07
CA TYR A 197 -2.71 -2.50 12.45
C TYR A 197 -3.34 -1.42 13.33
N ILE A 198 -4.18 -1.85 14.26
CA ILE A 198 -4.87 -0.99 15.23
C ILE A 198 -4.88 -1.79 16.53
N ASP A 199 -4.19 -1.32 17.57
CA ASP A 199 -4.01 -2.09 18.81
C ASP A 199 -5.34 -2.48 19.48
N SER A 200 -6.29 -1.54 19.52
CA SER A 200 -7.66 -1.75 20.04
C SER A 200 -8.56 -2.62 19.14
N GLY A 201 -8.07 -3.06 17.97
CA GLY A 201 -8.89 -3.62 16.89
C GLY A 201 -8.99 -5.14 16.81
N LYS A 202 -8.24 -5.92 17.60
CA LYS A 202 -8.22 -7.39 17.48
C LYS A 202 -9.63 -7.99 17.67
N GLY A 203 -10.22 -8.47 16.57
CA GLY A 203 -11.53 -9.11 16.56
C GLY A 203 -12.73 -8.14 16.50
N ASN A 204 -12.50 -6.83 16.39
CA ASN A 204 -13.58 -5.86 16.23
C ASN A 204 -14.03 -5.79 14.76
N LYS A 205 -15.15 -6.44 14.45
CA LYS A 205 -15.73 -6.47 13.10
C LYS A 205 -16.06 -5.08 12.55
N GLU A 206 -16.41 -4.12 13.40
CA GLU A 206 -16.76 -2.77 12.96
C GLU A 206 -15.54 -2.06 12.37
N ILE A 207 -14.39 -2.14 13.04
CA ILE A 207 -13.13 -1.58 12.56
C ILE A 207 -12.75 -2.18 11.19
N HIS A 208 -12.84 -3.51 11.01
CA HIS A 208 -12.50 -4.10 9.72
C HIS A 208 -13.43 -3.66 8.58
N ASN A 209 -14.71 -3.41 8.87
CA ASN A 209 -15.66 -2.86 7.88
C ASN A 209 -15.36 -1.39 7.56
N GLU A 210 -14.99 -0.60 8.56
CA GLU A 210 -14.57 0.80 8.37
C GLU A 210 -13.32 0.91 7.51
N MET A 211 -12.30 0.09 7.79
CA MET A 211 -11.08 0.05 6.98
C MET A 211 -11.35 -0.39 5.54
N LEU A 212 -12.25 -1.36 5.34
CA LEU A 212 -12.66 -1.76 4.00
C LEU A 212 -13.40 -0.65 3.26
N LYS A 213 -14.30 0.06 3.95
CA LYS A 213 -14.99 1.22 3.37
C LYS A 213 -13.99 2.31 2.98
N LEU A 214 -13.02 2.61 3.84
CA LEU A 214 -11.97 3.58 3.55
C LEU A 214 -11.11 3.16 2.35
N ALA A 215 -10.75 1.88 2.25
CA ALA A 215 -10.04 1.34 1.09
C ALA A 215 -10.85 1.49 -0.21
N ARG A 216 -12.17 1.22 -0.17
CA ARG A 216 -13.05 1.38 -1.34
C ARG A 216 -13.13 2.85 -1.78
N GLU A 217 -13.33 3.76 -0.83
CA GLU A 217 -13.33 5.21 -1.08
C GLU A 217 -12.00 5.67 -1.68
N TYR A 218 -10.88 5.11 -1.22
CA TYR A 218 -9.57 5.39 -1.78
C TYR A 218 -9.42 4.91 -3.23
N ILE A 219 -9.72 3.63 -3.48
CA ILE A 219 -9.50 2.97 -4.78
C ILE A 219 -10.42 3.54 -5.86
N LEU A 220 -11.69 3.79 -5.53
CA LEU A 220 -12.68 4.27 -6.49
C LEU A 220 -12.71 5.80 -6.58
N GLY A 221 -12.04 6.51 -5.66
CA GLY A 221 -12.16 7.94 -5.47
C GLY A 221 -13.60 8.39 -5.18
N ASN A 222 -13.93 9.62 -5.59
CA ASN A 222 -15.29 10.19 -5.48
C ASN A 222 -16.29 9.60 -6.49
N SER A 223 -16.05 8.41 -7.05
CA SER A 223 -16.88 7.79 -8.10
C SER A 223 -18.08 7.00 -7.54
N LEU A 224 -18.49 7.28 -6.29
CA LEU A 224 -19.70 6.75 -5.64
C LEU A 224 -20.82 7.80 -5.62
#